data_AF-A0A9P6WYM9-F1
#
_entry.id   AF-A0A9P6WYM9-F1
#
_cell.length_a   1.000
_cell.length_b   1.000
_cell.length_c   1.000
_cell.angle_alpha   90.00
_cell.angle_beta   90.00
_cell.angle_gamma   90.00
#
_symmetry.space_group_name_H-M   'P 1'
#
loop_
_entity.id
_entity.type
_entity.pdbx_description
1 polymer ?
#
loop_
_entity_poly.entity_id
_entity_poly.type
_entity_poly.pdbx_seq_one_letter_code
_entity_poly.pdbx_strand_id
1 'polypeptide(L)'
;MKTLSIPFAHTYRSYARKSPTGEDVIRRTRLLKSMVSNLKERSFAIKIFVSPCSLASSPLVSRDLQGNSQVIVDELSVDGNT
;
A
#
# COMPACT_ATOMS: atom_id res chain seq x y z
N MET A 1 32.95 24.28 13.71
CA MET A 1 31.58 23.98 13.25
C MET A 1 31.47 22.48 13.03
N LYS A 2 30.75 21.74 13.89
CA LYS A 2 30.55 20.29 13.72
C LYS A 2 29.36 20.10 12.79
N THR A 3 29.60 19.66 11.57
CA THR A 3 28.57 19.18 10.65
C THR A 3 27.99 17.89 11.26
N LEU A 4 26.78 17.99 11.82
CA LEU A 4 25.98 16.83 12.17
C LEU A 4 25.55 16.14 10.87
N SER A 5 26.34 15.17 10.41
CA SER A 5 25.92 14.23 9.38
C SER A 5 24.93 13.27 10.04
N ILE A 6 23.65 13.60 9.94
CA ILE A 6 22.57 12.68 10.29
C ILE A 6 22.52 11.68 9.13
N PRO A 7 22.73 10.36 9.34
CA PRO A 7 22.51 9.40 8.29
C PRO A 7 21.02 9.44 7.92
N PHE A 8 20.70 10.07 6.80
CA PHE A 8 19.35 10.17 6.28
C PHE A 8 18.95 8.81 5.67
N ALA A 9 18.71 7.82 6.54
CA ALA A 9 17.98 6.62 6.14
C ALA A 9 16.49 6.98 6.05
N HIS A 10 16.13 7.78 5.04
CA HIS A 10 14.74 8.09 4.77
C HIS A 10 14.02 6.84 4.28
N THR A 11 13.35 6.17 5.22
CA THR A 11 12.53 5.00 4.91
C THR A 11 11.17 5.49 4.43
N TYR A 12 11.03 5.64 3.12
CA TYR A 12 9.77 6.06 2.50
C TYR A 12 8.81 4.87 2.43
N ARG A 13 7.62 5.02 3.04
CA ARG A 13 6.53 4.02 3.00
C ARG A 13 5.37 4.61 2.19
N SER A 14 4.88 3.83 1.23
CA SER A 14 3.75 4.20 0.38
C SER A 14 2.54 3.35 0.70
N TYR A 15 1.38 3.95 0.52
CA TYR A 15 0.09 3.30 0.75
C TYR A 15 -0.77 3.40 -0.50
N ALA A 16 -1.30 2.27 -0.95
CA ALA A 16 -2.29 2.20 -2.02
C ALA A 16 -3.63 1.73 -1.44
N ARG A 17 -4.74 2.31 -1.91
CA ARG A 17 -6.08 1.86 -1.49
C ARG A 17 -7.06 1.80 -2.64
N LYS A 18 -8.06 0.93 -2.49
CA LYS A 18 -9.28 0.94 -3.30
C LYS A 18 -10.50 0.99 -2.40
N SER A 19 -11.47 1.82 -2.79
CA SER A 19 -12.74 1.94 -2.11
C SER A 19 -13.61 0.68 -2.30
N PRO A 20 -14.52 0.40 -1.36
CA PRO A 20 -15.54 -0.61 -1.56
C PRO A 20 -16.43 -0.19 -2.73
N THR A 21 -16.42 -0.98 -3.78
CA THR A 21 -17.22 -0.83 -4.99
C THR A 21 -17.69 -2.21 -5.41
N GLY A 22 -18.76 -2.30 -6.22
CA GLY A 22 -19.25 -3.58 -6.75
C GLY A 22 -18.31 -4.26 -7.77
N GLU A 23 -17.05 -3.83 -7.87
CA GLU A 23 -16.04 -4.47 -8.71
C GLU A 23 -15.67 -5.84 -8.16
N ASP A 24 -15.45 -6.80 -9.07
CA ASP A 24 -14.97 -8.14 -8.73
C ASP A 24 -13.52 -8.09 -8.22
N VAL A 25 -13.09 -9.19 -7.61
CA VAL A 25 -11.75 -9.32 -7.00
C VAL A 25 -10.65 -9.15 -8.05
N ILE A 26 -10.78 -9.73 -9.25
CA ILE A 26 -9.76 -9.68 -10.30
C ILE A 26 -9.59 -8.25 -10.80
N ARG A 27 -10.69 -7.56 -11.08
CA ARG A 27 -10.64 -6.15 -11.52
C ARG A 27 -10.05 -5.25 -10.45
N ARG A 28 -10.38 -5.47 -9.18
CA ARG A 28 -9.80 -4.76 -8.04
C ARG A 28 -8.29 -4.99 -7.95
N THR A 29 -7.83 -6.23 -8.04
CA THR A 29 -6.40 -6.56 -8.03
C THR A 29 -5.67 -5.89 -9.18
N ARG A 30 -6.22 -5.93 -10.40
CA ARG A 30 -5.62 -5.27 -11.57
C ARG A 30 -5.43 -3.77 -11.37
N LEU A 31 -6.43 -3.10 -10.79
CA LEU A 31 -6.36 -1.66 -10.50
C LEU A 31 -5.31 -1.35 -9.42
N LEU A 32 -5.26 -2.13 -8.35
CA LEU A 32 -4.24 -1.99 -7.32
C LEU A 32 -2.84 -2.26 -7.87
N LYS A 33 -2.69 -3.26 -8.75
CA LYS A 33 -1.42 -3.56 -9.42
C LYS A 33 -0.89 -2.38 -10.21
N SER A 34 -1.77 -1.69 -10.94
CA SER A 34 -1.39 -0.47 -11.66
C SER A 34 -0.94 0.63 -10.70
N MET A 35 -1.63 0.84 -9.57
CA MET A 35 -1.20 1.83 -8.56
C MET A 35 0.15 1.45 -7.94
N VAL A 36 0.34 0.19 -7.58
CA VAL A 36 1.58 -0.33 -6.99
C VAL A 36 2.74 -0.19 -7.98
N SER A 37 2.56 -0.51 -9.27
CA SER A 37 3.61 -0.33 -10.29
C SER A 37 4.02 1.13 -10.40
N ASN A 38 3.05 2.05 -10.46
CA ASN A 38 3.34 3.48 -10.50
C ASN A 38 4.07 3.96 -9.24
N LEU A 39 3.71 3.44 -8.06
CA LEU A 39 4.42 3.73 -6.82
C LEU A 39 5.85 3.17 -6.86
N LYS A 40 6.07 1.94 -7.34
CA LYS A 40 7.41 1.35 -7.45
C LYS A 40 8.31 2.10 -8.45
N GLU A 41 7.74 2.53 -9.57
CA GLU A 41 8.51 3.19 -10.63
C GLU A 41 8.81 4.67 -10.34
N ARG A 42 7.87 5.38 -9.70
CA ARG A 42 7.94 6.85 -9.55
C ARG A 42 8.21 7.32 -8.13
N SER A 43 8.13 6.43 -7.14
CA SER A 43 8.38 6.75 -5.74
C SER A 43 9.66 6.07 -5.26
N PHE A 44 10.44 6.73 -4.41
CA PHE A 44 11.53 6.12 -3.65
C PHE A 44 11.01 5.21 -2.51
N ALA A 45 9.80 4.65 -2.67
CA ALA A 45 9.14 3.85 -1.66
C ALA A 45 9.87 2.53 -1.47
N ILE A 46 10.37 2.33 -0.26
CA ILE A 46 11.04 1.10 0.16
C ILE A 46 10.00 0.05 0.54
N LYS A 47 8.86 0.50 1.09
CA LYS A 47 7.75 -0.37 1.47
C LYS A 47 6.43 0.12 0.91
N ILE A 48 5.60 -0.81 0.46
CA ILE A 48 4.26 -0.54 -0.08
C ILE A 48 3.24 -1.38 0.68
N PHE A 49 2.21 -0.72 1.20
CA PHE A 49 1.08 -1.35 1.87
C PHE A 49 -0.21 -1.09 1.10
N VAL A 50 -1.13 -2.06 1.12
CA VAL A 50 -2.32 -2.03 0.27
C VAL A 50 -3.60 -2.30 1.05
N SER A 51 -4.59 -1.44 0.91
CA SER A 51 -5.94 -1.63 1.46
C SER A 51 -6.95 -1.85 0.33
N PRO A 52 -7.32 -3.09 0.00
CA PRO A 52 -8.08 -3.37 -1.22
C PRO A 52 -9.55 -2.95 -1.17
N CYS A 53 -10.14 -2.89 0.03
CA CYS A 53 -11.56 -2.58 0.21
C CYS A 53 -11.78 -1.70 1.45
N SER A 54 -11.37 -0.43 1.38
CA SER A 54 -11.47 0.49 2.53
C SER A 54 -11.96 1.88 2.15
N LEU A 55 -12.79 2.47 3.01
CA LEU A 55 -13.19 3.86 2.85
C LEU A 55 -12.02 4.76 3.26
N ALA A 56 -11.94 5.94 2.63
CA ALA A 56 -10.93 6.94 2.99
C ALA A 56 -11.04 7.38 4.46
N SER A 57 -12.27 7.38 4.98
CA SER A 57 -12.62 7.75 6.36
C SER A 57 -12.44 6.63 7.38
N SER A 58 -12.21 5.38 6.95
CA SER A 58 -12.00 4.27 7.89
C SER A 58 -10.68 4.46 8.64
N PRO A 59 -10.61 4.29 9.97
CA PRO A 59 -9.35 4.31 10.72
C PRO A 59 -8.39 3.24 10.20
N LEU A 60 -7.07 3.52 10.20
CA LEU A 60 -6.05 2.56 9.72
C LEU A 60 -6.12 1.23 10.47
N VAL A 61 -6.26 1.28 11.81
CA VAL A 61 -6.41 0.08 12.66
C VAL A 61 -7.59 -0.80 12.23
N SER A 62 -8.69 -0.19 11.78
CA SER A 62 -9.87 -0.93 11.33
C SER A 62 -9.67 -1.61 9.98
N ARG A 63 -8.74 -1.10 9.18
CA ARG A 63 -8.37 -1.71 7.90
C ARG A 63 -7.45 -2.92 8.15
N ASP A 64 -6.51 -2.82 9.11
CA ASP A 64 -5.46 -3.84 9.34
C ASP A 64 -6.07 -5.17 9.80
N LEU A 65 -7.31 -5.14 10.31
CA LEU A 65 -8.06 -6.29 10.81
C LEU A 65 -8.77 -7.09 9.71
N GLN A 66 -8.82 -6.62 8.45
CA GLN A 66 -9.50 -7.35 7.36
C GLN A 66 -8.58 -8.39 6.69
N GLY A 67 -8.49 -9.56 7.33
CA GLY A 67 -7.70 -10.73 6.85
C GLY A 67 -8.13 -11.33 5.51
N ASN A 68 -9.28 -10.95 4.93
CA ASN A 68 -9.76 -11.45 3.63
C ASN A 68 -8.99 -10.91 2.41
N SER A 69 -7.96 -10.10 2.64
CA SER A 69 -7.20 -9.40 1.60
C SER A 69 -5.87 -10.08 1.23
N GLN A 70 -5.49 -11.15 1.93
CA GLN A 70 -4.15 -11.74 1.83
C GLN A 70 -3.81 -12.21 0.41
N VAL A 71 -4.78 -12.78 -0.30
CA VAL A 71 -4.62 -13.21 -1.70
C VAL A 71 -4.19 -12.06 -2.62
N ILE A 72 -4.74 -10.86 -2.41
CA ILE A 72 -4.41 -9.67 -3.19
C ILE A 72 -3.02 -9.16 -2.83
N VAL A 73 -2.63 -9.20 -1.54
CA VAL A 73 -1.29 -8.82 -1.09
C VAL A 73 -0.23 -9.73 -1.72
N ASP A 74 -0.46 -11.04 -1.69
CA ASP A 74 0.46 -12.04 -2.24
C ASP A 74 0.62 -11.86 -3.75
N GLU A 75 -0.48 -11.65 -4.48
CA GLU A 75 -0.47 -11.42 -5.93
C GLU A 75 0.25 -10.12 -6.33
N LEU A 76 0.23 -9.09 -5.46
CA LEU A 76 0.84 -7.79 -5.72
C LEU A 76 2.33 -7.72 -5.32
N SER A 77 2.83 -8.71 -4.57
CA SER A 77 4.19 -8.71 -4.02
C SER A 77 4.52 -7.38 -3.33
N VAL A 78 3.71 -7.05 -2.33
CA VAL A 78 3.77 -5.85 -1.49
C VAL A 78 4.07 -6.23 -0.05
N ASP A 79 4.53 -5.27 0.76
CA ASP A 79 5.04 -5.51 2.12
C ASP A 79 3.96 -5.86 3.15
N GLY A 80 2.68 -5.65 2.80
CA GLY A 80 1.56 -6.04 3.64
C GLY A 80 0.22 -5.48 3.18
N ASN A 81 -0.85 -5.95 3.81
CA ASN A 81 -2.10 -5.20 3.80
C ASN A 81 -2.08 -4.14 4.89
N THR A 82 -2.89 -3.11 4.65
CA THR A 82 -3.40 -2.24 5.69
C THR A 82 -4.88 -2.30 5.69
#